data_AF-A0A2E6HR88-F1
#
_entry.id   AF-A0A2E6HR88-F1
#
_cell.length_a   1.000
_cell.length_b   1.000
_cell.length_c   1.000
_cell.angle_alpha   90.00
_cell.angle_beta   90.00
_cell.angle_gamma   90.00
#
_symmetry.space_group_name_H-M   'P 1'
#
loop_
_entity.id
_entity.type
_entity.pdbx_description
1 polymer ?
#
loop_
_entity_poly.entity_id
_entity_poly.type
_entity_poly.pdbx_seq_one_letter_code
_entity_poly.pdbx_strand_id
1 'polypeptide(L)'
;MDWEQLTIIAQIATGVATLAVAVFLASQLRQQHRDSEREILYTSNERYTDIMGRIVDPQFAPIWLKGTKDYDSLSEEEEIQFRMWNQISSIFQATNFRAGHEGLDRGIDSRIYESTRGAWVNWPGIATYYERFGRSHTYDPDLRTTLDAVFLATRGREVETTWTLGVNNRDS
;
A
#
# COMPACT_ATOMS: atom_id res chain seq x y z
N MET A 1 -23.04 -57.32 -28.00
CA MET A 1 -22.57 -56.22 -27.14
C MET A 1 -23.52 -56.20 -25.96
N ASP A 2 -23.05 -56.63 -24.80
CA ASP A 2 -23.89 -56.71 -23.62
C ASP A 2 -24.08 -55.33 -23.00
N TRP A 3 -25.26 -55.13 -22.39
CA TRP A 3 -25.63 -53.87 -21.74
C TRP A 3 -24.60 -53.39 -20.73
N GLU A 4 -23.95 -54.33 -20.04
CA GLU A 4 -22.87 -54.06 -19.07
C GLU A 4 -21.64 -53.40 -19.72
N GLN A 5 -21.25 -53.85 -20.91
CA GLN A 5 -20.13 -53.28 -21.66
C GLN A 5 -20.44 -51.84 -22.12
N LEU A 6 -21.70 -51.59 -22.51
CA LEU A 6 -22.18 -50.25 -22.85
C LEU A 6 -22.19 -49.32 -21.63
N THR A 7 -22.59 -49.82 -20.46
CA THR A 7 -22.55 -49.07 -19.19
C THR A 7 -21.12 -48.71 -18.79
N ILE A 8 -20.17 -49.63 -18.91
CA ILE A 8 -18.76 -49.37 -18.60
C ILE A 8 -18.19 -48.29 -19.52
N ILE A 9 -18.45 -48.36 -20.83
CA ILE A 9 -18.01 -47.33 -21.79
C ILE A 9 -18.62 -45.97 -21.45
N ALA A 10 -19.92 -45.93 -21.14
CA ALA A 10 -20.60 -44.70 -20.75
C ALA A 10 -19.99 -44.09 -19.48
N GLN A 11 -19.69 -44.89 -18.46
CA GLN A 11 -19.07 -44.42 -17.21
C GLN A 11 -17.65 -43.87 -17.43
N ILE A 12 -16.84 -44.55 -18.24
CA ILE A 12 -15.50 -44.06 -18.59
C ILE A 12 -15.61 -42.72 -19.34
N ALA A 13 -16.51 -42.64 -20.33
CA ALA A 13 -16.75 -41.39 -21.06
C ALA A 13 -17.21 -40.26 -20.14
N THR A 14 -18.12 -40.54 -19.20
CA THR A 14 -18.56 -39.57 -18.19
C THR A 14 -17.40 -39.14 -17.29
N GLY A 15 -16.59 -40.07 -16.79
CA GLY A 15 -15.43 -39.75 -15.94
C GLY A 15 -14.39 -38.87 -16.67
N VAL A 16 -14.10 -39.18 -17.94
CA VAL A 16 -13.23 -38.36 -18.79
C VAL A 16 -13.82 -36.97 -19.01
N ALA A 17 -15.13 -36.87 -19.26
CA ALA A 17 -15.81 -35.59 -19.42
C ALA A 17 -15.76 -34.75 -18.13
N THR A 18 -15.99 -35.36 -16.96
CA THR A 18 -15.87 -34.67 -15.66
C THR A 18 -14.45 -34.18 -15.42
N LEU A 19 -13.44 -34.98 -15.73
CA LEU A 19 -12.04 -34.57 -15.61
C LEU A 19 -11.71 -33.40 -16.55
N ALA A 20 -12.18 -33.45 -17.79
CA ALA A 20 -11.99 -32.36 -18.74
C ALA A 20 -12.61 -31.05 -18.25
N VAL A 21 -13.83 -31.11 -17.69
CA VAL A 21 -14.49 -29.95 -17.08
C VAL A 21 -13.70 -29.43 -15.88
N ALA A 22 -13.21 -30.31 -15.01
CA ALA A 22 -12.41 -29.92 -13.85
C ALA A 22 -11.11 -29.20 -14.27
N VAL A 23 -10.40 -29.71 -15.29
CA VAL A 23 -9.20 -29.07 -15.84
C VAL A 23 -9.53 -27.71 -16.44
N PHE A 24 -10.64 -27.61 -17.19
CA PHE A 24 -11.08 -26.35 -17.77
C PHE A 24 -11.42 -25.31 -16.69
N LEU A 25 -12.14 -25.69 -15.63
CA LEU A 25 -12.45 -24.82 -14.49
C LEU A 25 -11.18 -24.38 -13.75
N ALA A 26 -10.24 -25.29 -13.51
CA ALA A 26 -8.97 -24.96 -12.89
C ALA A 26 -8.16 -23.96 -13.73
N SER A 27 -8.20 -24.09 -15.07
CA SER A 27 -7.57 -23.15 -15.98
C SER A 27 -8.24 -21.78 -15.93
N GLN A 28 -9.58 -21.74 -15.95
CA GLN A 28 -10.34 -20.49 -15.83
C GLN A 28 -10.07 -19.79 -14.50
N LEU A 29 -10.06 -20.51 -13.39
CA LEU A 29 -9.80 -19.93 -12.06
C LEU A 29 -8.41 -19.31 -12.00
N ARG A 30 -7.39 -19.97 -12.56
CA ARG A 30 -6.03 -19.42 -12.64
C ARG A 30 -5.96 -18.16 -13.48
N GLN A 31 -6.69 -18.11 -14.60
CA GLN A 31 -6.73 -16.94 -15.46
C GLN A 31 -7.48 -15.78 -14.80
N GLN A 32 -8.65 -16.05 -14.23
CA GLN A 32 -9.44 -15.07 -13.48
C GLN A 32 -8.65 -14.49 -12.30
N HIS A 33 -7.93 -15.32 -11.55
CA HIS A 33 -7.07 -14.84 -10.47
C HIS A 33 -6.08 -13.80 -10.99
N ARG A 34 -5.32 -14.13 -12.05
CA ARG A 34 -4.32 -13.22 -12.63
C ARG A 34 -4.93 -11.92 -13.17
N ASP A 35 -6.12 -11.99 -13.74
CA ASP A 35 -6.79 -10.79 -14.28
C ASP A 35 -7.32 -9.91 -13.15
N SER A 36 -7.90 -10.49 -12.09
CA SER A 36 -8.32 -9.75 -10.89
C SER A 36 -7.13 -9.11 -10.15
N GLU A 37 -6.00 -9.82 -10.02
CA GLU A 37 -4.78 -9.24 -9.45
C GLU A 37 -4.33 -7.99 -10.22
N ARG A 38 -4.34 -8.05 -11.55
CA ARG A 38 -3.97 -6.92 -12.42
C ARG A 38 -4.94 -5.76 -12.29
N GLU A 39 -6.24 -6.03 -12.30
CA GLU A 39 -7.28 -5.03 -12.17
C GLU A 39 -7.15 -4.26 -10.84
N ILE A 40 -6.95 -4.99 -9.72
CA ILE A 40 -6.72 -4.39 -8.40
C ILE A 40 -5.51 -3.44 -8.43
N LEU A 41 -4.39 -3.87 -9.03
CA LEU A 41 -3.19 -3.05 -9.16
C LEU A 41 -3.44 -1.80 -10.04
N TYR A 42 -4.16 -1.93 -11.15
CA TYR A 42 -4.47 -0.81 -12.04
C TYR A 42 -5.41 0.21 -11.36
N THR A 43 -6.48 -0.24 -10.72
CA THR A 43 -7.41 0.64 -9.98
C THR A 43 -6.70 1.33 -8.81
N SER A 44 -5.80 0.63 -8.11
CA SER A 44 -4.96 1.24 -7.07
C SER A 44 -4.09 2.37 -7.65
N ASN A 45 -3.44 2.14 -8.78
CA ASN A 45 -2.58 3.13 -9.43
C ASN A 45 -3.36 4.35 -9.97
N GLU A 46 -4.54 4.13 -10.53
CA GLU A 46 -5.43 5.21 -10.99
C GLU A 46 -5.82 6.13 -9.82
N ARG A 47 -6.23 5.55 -8.68
CA ARG A 47 -6.57 6.31 -7.46
C ARG A 47 -5.37 7.08 -6.90
N TYR A 48 -4.18 6.50 -6.96
CA TYR A 48 -2.96 7.20 -6.56
C TYR A 48 -2.64 8.39 -7.45
N THR A 49 -2.82 8.22 -8.76
CA THR A 49 -2.60 9.28 -9.75
C THR A 49 -3.56 10.43 -9.51
N ASP A 50 -4.83 10.15 -9.18
CA ASP A 50 -5.81 11.16 -8.79
C ASP A 50 -5.41 11.93 -7.51
N ILE A 51 -4.96 11.21 -6.47
CA ILE A 51 -4.43 11.81 -5.24
C ILE A 51 -3.21 12.70 -5.54
N MET A 52 -2.30 12.23 -6.38
CA MET A 52 -1.09 12.98 -6.78
C MET A 52 -1.42 14.18 -7.67
N GLY A 53 -2.50 14.12 -8.45
CA GLY A 53 -2.99 15.26 -9.24
C GLY A 53 -3.27 16.50 -8.39
N ARG A 54 -3.60 16.34 -7.11
CA ARG A 54 -3.79 17.46 -6.17
C ARG A 54 -2.50 18.24 -5.87
N ILE A 55 -1.31 17.67 -6.06
CA ILE A 55 -0.04 18.43 -5.91
C ILE A 55 0.12 19.46 -7.04
N VAL A 56 -0.48 19.20 -8.20
CA VAL A 56 -0.45 20.10 -9.36
C VAL A 56 -1.44 21.26 -9.18
N ASP A 57 -2.26 21.25 -8.11
CA ASP A 57 -3.12 22.36 -7.74
C ASP A 57 -2.27 23.59 -7.36
N PRO A 58 -2.44 24.75 -8.04
CA PRO A 58 -1.69 25.96 -7.75
C PRO A 58 -1.84 26.48 -6.31
N GLN A 59 -2.92 26.14 -5.60
CA GLN A 59 -3.14 26.52 -4.21
C GLN A 59 -2.37 25.62 -3.24
N PHE A 60 -2.26 24.32 -3.53
CA PHE A 60 -1.60 23.37 -2.65
C PHE A 60 -0.10 23.24 -2.92
N ALA A 61 0.37 23.46 -4.15
CA ALA A 61 1.79 23.34 -4.50
C ALA A 61 2.74 24.15 -3.60
N PRO A 62 2.44 25.40 -3.20
CA PRO A 62 3.27 26.15 -2.25
C PRO A 62 3.32 25.52 -0.86
N ILE A 63 2.17 25.04 -0.37
CA ILE A 63 2.04 24.34 0.92
C ILE A 63 2.86 23.06 0.91
N TRP A 64 2.75 22.28 -0.17
CA TRP A 64 3.54 21.07 -0.39
C TRP A 64 5.04 21.36 -0.38
N LEU A 65 5.50 22.35 -1.14
CA LEU A 65 6.92 22.71 -1.22
C LEU A 65 7.47 23.18 0.13
N LYS A 66 6.67 23.95 0.87
CA LYS A 66 7.01 24.47 2.18
C LYS A 66 7.10 23.33 3.20
N GLY A 67 6.04 22.54 3.33
CA GLY A 67 5.93 21.46 4.30
C GLY A 67 6.89 20.31 4.05
N THR A 68 7.23 20.01 2.79
CA THR A 68 8.23 18.97 2.46
C THR A 68 9.64 19.38 2.85
N LYS A 69 9.98 20.68 2.82
CA LYS A 69 11.31 21.19 3.18
C LYS A 69 11.44 21.47 4.67
N ASP A 70 10.46 22.15 5.24
CA ASP A 70 10.45 22.56 6.64
C ASP A 70 9.01 22.53 7.17
N TYR A 71 8.68 21.44 7.86
CA TYR A 71 7.36 21.21 8.43
C TYR A 71 6.99 22.30 9.44
N ASP A 72 7.96 22.77 10.24
CA ASP A 72 7.72 23.74 11.31
C ASP A 72 7.48 25.17 10.80
N SER A 73 7.74 25.41 9.51
CA SER A 73 7.46 26.69 8.87
C SER A 73 5.98 26.88 8.52
N LEU A 74 5.19 25.80 8.47
CA LEU A 74 3.78 25.84 8.09
C LEU A 74 2.95 26.65 9.08
N SER A 75 2.00 27.44 8.59
CA SER A 75 0.93 27.98 9.43
C SER A 75 0.00 26.86 9.89
N GLU A 76 -0.84 27.12 10.89
CA GLU A 76 -1.80 26.12 11.38
C GLU A 76 -2.73 25.59 10.27
N GLU A 77 -3.22 26.49 9.40
CA GLU A 77 -4.06 26.11 8.26
C GLU A 77 -3.29 25.28 7.22
N GLU A 78 -2.05 25.68 6.91
CA GLU A 78 -1.18 24.96 5.98
C GLU A 78 -0.80 23.58 6.51
N GLU A 79 -0.55 23.47 7.82
CA GLU A 79 -0.24 22.21 8.50
C GLU A 79 -1.39 21.23 8.39
N ILE A 80 -2.64 21.68 8.60
CA ILE A 80 -3.83 20.83 8.45
C ILE A 80 -3.89 20.25 7.04
N GLN A 81 -3.70 21.08 6.00
CA GLN A 81 -3.77 20.63 4.61
C GLN A 81 -2.64 19.65 4.28
N PHE A 82 -1.40 20.00 4.67
CA PHE A 82 -0.23 19.15 4.46
C PHE A 82 -0.39 17.81 5.18
N ARG A 83 -0.87 17.82 6.42
CA ARG A 83 -1.14 16.63 7.23
C ARG A 83 -2.20 15.73 6.59
N MET A 84 -3.32 16.30 6.14
CA MET A 84 -4.38 15.54 5.46
C MET A 84 -3.88 14.86 4.19
N TRP A 85 -3.08 15.58 3.39
CA TRP A 85 -2.47 15.01 2.19
C TRP A 85 -1.56 13.83 2.52
N ASN A 86 -0.69 13.97 3.53
CA ASN A 86 0.22 12.90 3.93
C ASN A 86 -0.52 11.70 4.52
N GLN A 87 -1.63 11.94 5.24
CA GLN A 87 -2.48 10.89 5.79
C GLN A 87 -3.14 10.06 4.69
N ILE A 88 -3.70 10.71 3.67
CA ILE A 88 -4.27 10.03 2.51
C ILE A 88 -3.21 9.18 1.81
N SER A 89 -2.01 9.73 1.61
CA SER A 89 -0.88 9.02 1.01
C SER A 89 -0.41 7.83 1.86
N SER A 90 -0.43 7.95 3.19
CA SER A 90 -0.09 6.87 4.13
C SER A 90 -1.13 5.75 4.12
N ILE A 91 -2.42 6.07 4.02
CA ILE A 91 -3.50 5.07 3.88
C ILE A 91 -3.34 4.29 2.58
N PHE A 92 -2.99 4.98 1.49
CA PHE A 92 -2.71 4.35 0.21
C PHE A 92 -1.50 3.42 0.30
N GLN A 93 -0.40 3.87 0.91
CA GLN A 93 0.78 3.05 1.14
C GLN A 93 0.46 1.80 1.96
N ALA A 94 -0.30 1.94 3.06
CA ALA A 94 -0.70 0.82 3.90
C ALA A 94 -1.58 -0.19 3.17
N THR A 95 -2.47 0.29 2.29
CA THR A 95 -3.30 -0.59 1.46
C THR A 95 -2.44 -1.41 0.49
N ASN A 96 -1.47 -0.78 -0.18
CA ASN A 96 -0.56 -1.49 -1.09
C ASN A 96 0.40 -2.44 -0.34
N PHE A 97 0.82 -2.07 0.86
CA PHE A 97 1.69 -2.91 1.68
C PHE A 97 1.00 -4.25 1.98
N ARG A 98 -0.24 -4.21 2.49
CA ARG A 98 -1.05 -5.40 2.74
C ARG A 98 -1.31 -6.21 1.47
N ALA A 99 -1.73 -5.55 0.39
CA ALA A 99 -1.94 -6.19 -0.91
C ALA A 99 -0.68 -6.93 -1.40
N GLY A 100 0.50 -6.35 -1.21
CA GLY A 100 1.77 -7.00 -1.55
C GLY A 100 2.01 -8.28 -0.77
N HIS A 101 1.77 -8.23 0.55
CA HIS A 101 1.89 -9.39 1.46
C HIS A 101 0.85 -10.48 1.19
N GLU A 102 -0.29 -10.15 0.58
CA GLU A 102 -1.28 -11.12 0.07
C GLU A 102 -0.86 -11.81 -1.24
N GLY A 103 0.32 -11.48 -1.77
CA GLY A 103 0.93 -12.13 -2.94
C GLY A 103 0.89 -11.31 -4.22
N LEU A 104 0.32 -10.10 -4.21
CA LEU A 104 0.20 -9.23 -5.38
C LEU A 104 1.52 -8.54 -5.76
N ASP A 105 2.45 -8.39 -4.80
CA ASP A 105 3.76 -7.77 -5.01
C ASP A 105 4.81 -8.42 -4.10
N ARG A 106 5.63 -9.32 -4.69
CA ARG A 106 6.70 -10.04 -3.96
C ARG A 106 7.87 -9.14 -3.54
N GLY A 107 7.96 -7.92 -4.06
CA GLY A 107 9.04 -6.97 -3.75
C GLY A 107 8.58 -5.82 -2.86
N ILE A 108 7.38 -5.91 -2.28
CA ILE A 108 6.70 -4.82 -1.58
C ILE A 108 7.56 -4.20 -0.46
N ASP A 109 8.20 -5.01 0.37
CA ASP A 109 9.00 -4.51 1.51
C ASP A 109 10.18 -3.65 1.03
N SER A 110 10.98 -4.17 0.10
CA SER A 110 12.12 -3.44 -0.47
C SER A 110 11.67 -2.19 -1.21
N ARG A 111 10.57 -2.27 -1.97
CA ARG A 111 10.02 -1.14 -2.71
C ARG A 111 9.52 -0.04 -1.78
N ILE A 112 8.77 -0.38 -0.74
CA ILE A 112 8.31 0.60 0.26
C ILE A 112 9.51 1.22 0.97
N TYR A 113 10.46 0.40 1.44
CA TYR A 113 11.66 0.89 2.09
C TYR A 113 12.42 1.91 1.22
N GLU A 114 12.79 1.54 -0.01
CA GLU A 114 13.57 2.41 -0.88
C GLU A 114 12.80 3.65 -1.34
N SER A 115 11.51 3.51 -1.65
CA SER A 115 10.68 4.64 -2.06
C SER A 115 10.49 5.67 -0.93
N THR A 116 10.21 5.20 0.29
CA THR A 116 10.10 6.08 1.46
C THR A 116 11.45 6.68 1.83
N ARG A 117 12.54 5.90 1.76
CA ARG A 117 13.90 6.40 2.02
C ARG A 117 14.25 7.53 1.06
N GLY A 118 14.01 7.33 -0.24
CA GLY A 118 14.20 8.36 -1.26
C GLY A 118 13.33 9.60 -1.00
N ALA A 119 12.05 9.41 -0.68
CA ALA A 119 11.14 10.50 -0.37
C ALA A 119 11.62 11.31 0.85
N TRP A 120 11.99 10.67 1.95
CA TRP A 120 12.35 11.36 3.19
C TRP A 120 13.73 12.02 3.14
N VAL A 121 14.64 11.53 2.30
CA VAL A 121 15.90 12.23 2.01
C VAL A 121 15.64 13.54 1.26
N ASN A 122 14.76 13.52 0.25
CA ASN A 122 14.47 14.70 -0.57
C ASN A 122 13.46 15.66 0.08
N TRP A 123 12.57 15.14 0.91
CA TRP A 123 11.44 15.86 1.52
C TRP A 123 11.41 15.60 3.02
N PRO A 124 12.32 16.24 3.77
CA PRO A 124 12.51 15.93 5.18
C PRO A 124 11.27 16.14 6.06
N GLY A 125 10.42 17.11 5.72
CA GLY A 125 9.20 17.38 6.49
C GLY A 125 8.15 16.27 6.43
N ILE A 126 8.20 15.36 5.43
CA ILE A 126 7.35 14.16 5.43
C ILE A 126 7.74 13.22 6.58
N ALA A 127 9.03 13.10 6.89
CA ALA A 127 9.45 12.30 8.04
C ALA A 127 9.08 12.97 9.37
N THR A 128 9.13 14.30 9.45
CA THR A 128 8.63 15.04 10.62
C THR A 128 7.14 14.78 10.83
N TYR A 129 6.35 14.82 9.75
CA TYR A 129 4.95 14.38 9.78
C TYR A 129 4.82 12.94 10.28
N TYR A 130 5.64 12.02 9.78
CA TYR A 130 5.60 10.62 10.20
C TYR A 130 5.82 10.46 11.71
N GLU A 131 6.86 11.09 12.25
CA GLU A 131 7.15 11.06 13.68
C GLU A 131 6.01 11.62 14.53
N ARG A 132 5.52 12.82 14.19
CA ARG A 132 4.56 13.53 15.05
C ARG A 132 3.13 13.03 14.92
N PHE A 133 2.75 12.53 13.74
CA PHE A 133 1.38 12.14 13.42
C PHE A 133 1.31 10.76 12.76
N GLY A 134 2.07 10.57 11.67
CA GLY A 134 1.95 9.44 10.76
C GLY A 134 2.02 8.09 11.46
N ARG A 135 3.02 7.91 12.30
CA ARG A 135 3.29 6.68 13.04
C ARG A 135 2.13 6.25 13.93
N SER A 136 1.40 7.20 14.52
CA SER A 136 0.27 6.93 15.42
C SER A 136 -0.91 6.27 14.68
N HIS A 137 -1.08 6.55 13.39
CA HIS A 137 -2.14 5.98 12.57
C HIS A 137 -1.62 4.96 11.53
N THR A 138 -0.35 4.56 11.61
CA THR A 138 0.16 3.38 10.93
C THR A 138 -0.13 2.16 11.80
N TYR A 139 -1.34 1.61 11.67
CA TYR A 139 -1.81 0.49 12.50
C TYR A 139 -1.16 -0.85 12.17
N ASP A 140 -0.67 -1.00 10.94
CA ASP A 140 0.04 -2.21 10.49
C ASP A 140 1.44 -2.24 11.14
N PRO A 141 1.74 -3.24 12.00
CA PRO A 141 2.98 -3.28 12.75
C PRO A 141 4.21 -3.53 11.88
N ASP A 142 4.08 -4.27 10.78
CA ASP A 142 5.19 -4.60 9.88
C ASP A 142 5.54 -3.39 9.01
N LEU A 143 4.51 -2.69 8.52
CA LEU A 143 4.71 -1.41 7.85
C LEU A 143 5.35 -0.39 8.80
N ARG A 144 4.85 -0.28 10.03
CA ARG A 144 5.42 0.65 11.01
C ARG A 144 6.88 0.33 11.30
N THR A 145 7.23 -0.94 11.45
CA THR A 145 8.63 -1.38 11.64
C THR A 145 9.49 -0.98 10.45
N THR A 146 8.98 -1.16 9.23
CA THR A 146 9.67 -0.75 8.00
C THR A 146 9.90 0.77 7.97
N LEU A 147 8.88 1.56 8.28
CA LEU A 147 8.96 3.01 8.30
C LEU A 147 9.86 3.54 9.43
N ASP A 148 9.83 2.93 10.61
CA ASP A 148 10.75 3.23 11.72
C ASP A 148 12.22 2.97 11.31
N ALA A 149 12.48 1.88 10.58
CA ALA A 149 13.81 1.59 10.04
C ALA A 149 14.26 2.63 9.00
N VAL A 150 13.36 3.05 8.11
CA VAL A 150 13.64 4.14 7.16
C VAL A 150 13.89 5.46 7.89
N PHE A 151 13.14 5.73 8.97
CA PHE A 151 13.33 6.93 9.78
C PHE A 151 14.72 6.96 10.37
N LEU A 152 15.13 5.86 11.02
CA LEU A 152 16.46 5.70 11.56
C LEU A 152 17.54 5.91 10.49
N ALA A 153 17.39 5.28 9.33
CA ALA A 153 18.35 5.39 8.24
C ALA A 153 18.47 6.81 7.65
N THR A 154 17.38 7.60 7.66
CA THR A 154 17.34 8.94 7.06
C THR A 154 17.58 10.08 8.05
N ARG A 155 17.29 9.87 9.34
CA ARG A 155 17.43 10.86 10.42
C ARG A 155 18.60 10.61 11.34
N GLY A 156 19.19 9.42 11.31
CA GLY A 156 20.30 9.04 12.18
C GLY A 156 19.89 8.91 13.66
N ARG A 157 18.59 8.82 13.95
CA ARG A 157 18.03 8.63 15.28
C ARG A 157 16.72 7.84 15.22
N GLU A 158 16.38 7.17 16.31
CA GLU A 158 15.06 6.53 16.45
C GLU A 158 13.93 7.57 16.45
N VAL A 159 12.73 7.10 16.11
CA VAL A 159 11.51 7.92 16.13
C VAL A 159 11.15 8.25 17.57
N GLU A 160 10.83 9.51 17.86
CA GLU A 160 10.30 9.87 19.17
C GLU A 160 8.87 9.35 19.34
N THR A 161 8.67 8.42 20.28
CA THR A 161 7.37 7.74 20.48
C THR A 161 6.44 8.47 21.46
N THR A 162 6.83 9.63 21.98
CA THR A 162 5.99 10.43 22.90
C THR A 162 4.89 11.18 22.16
N TRP A 163 5.01 11.34 20.84
CA TRP A 163 3.99 11.94 20.01
C TRP A 163 2.79 11.00 19.83
N THR A 164 1.59 11.53 20.06
CA THR A 164 0.33 10.86 19.77
C THR A 164 -0.58 11.82 19.03
N LEU A 165 -0.84 11.54 17.75
CA LEU A 165 -1.70 12.37 16.88
C LEU A 165 -1.35 13.88 16.94
N GLY A 166 -0.05 14.21 16.98
CA GLY A 166 0.44 15.59 17.04
C GLY A 166 0.59 16.20 18.42
N VAL A 167 0.23 15.48 19.48
CA VAL A 167 0.42 15.92 20.86
C VAL A 167 1.65 15.25 21.43
N ASN A 168 2.64 16.02 21.90
CA ASN A 168 3.83 15.48 22.56
C ASN A 168 3.56 15.25 24.04
N ASN A 169 3.61 14.00 24.48
CA ASN A 169 3.33 13.59 25.86
C ASN A 169 4.58 13.46 26.73
N ARG A 170 5.65 14.22 26.43
CA ARG A 170 6.91 14.13 27.17
C ARG A 170 6.83 14.69 28.59
N ASP A 171 5.87 15.60 28.82
CA ASP A 171 5.69 16.33 30.08
C ASP A 171 4.28 16.15 30.69
N SER A 172 3.48 15.20 30.18
CA SER A 172 2.13 14.87 30.70
C SER A 172 2.11 13.71 31.69
#